data_AF-A0A7V5YQ83-F1
#
_entry.id   AF-A0A7V5YQ83-F1
#
_cell.length_a   1.000
_cell.length_b   1.000
_cell.length_c   1.000
_cell.angle_alpha   90.00
_cell.angle_beta   90.00
_cell.angle_gamma   90.00
#
_symmetry.space_group_name_H-M   'P 1'
#
loop_
_entity.id
_entity.type
_entity.pdbx_description
1 polymer ?
#
loop_
_entity_poly.entity_id
_entity_poly.type
_entity_poly.pdbx_seq_one_letter_code
_entity_poly.pdbx_strand_id
1 'polypeptide(L)'
;MSGELDALSEEIERYLAQQQFLIFRGYPETGEARLVAHWDTENYPDYREFLELGKQLGARVVLYYVHRLTTEALDEAGQDLEAADLDEQQYLSLRARLRALRSYEGSVGWLELC
;
A
#
# COMPACT_ATOMS: atom_id res chain seq x y z
N MET A 1 9.70 11.66 -2.30
CA MET A 1 8.49 11.04 -2.90
C MET A 1 7.65 10.27 -1.88
N SER A 2 8.12 9.91 -0.67
CA SER A 2 7.28 9.24 0.34
C SER A 2 6.09 10.06 0.85
N GLY A 3 6.23 11.39 0.93
CA GLY A 3 5.17 12.25 1.44
C GLY A 3 3.87 12.26 0.62
N GLU A 4 3.91 11.83 -0.65
CA GLU A 4 2.73 11.83 -1.50
C GLU A 4 1.75 10.71 -1.11
N LEU A 5 2.23 9.50 -0.82
CA LEU A 5 1.37 8.38 -0.39
C LEU A 5 0.92 8.50 1.07
N ASP A 6 1.76 9.05 1.94
CA ASP A 6 1.36 9.38 3.31
C ASP A 6 0.22 10.41 3.30
N ALA A 7 0.37 11.49 2.53
CA ALA A 7 -0.67 12.52 2.38
C ALA A 7 -1.95 11.96 1.74
N LEU A 8 -1.82 11.12 0.71
CA LEU A 8 -2.95 10.47 0.05
C LEU A 8 -3.72 9.55 1.00
N SER A 9 -3.01 8.75 1.80
CA SER A 9 -3.66 7.88 2.80
C SER A 9 -4.45 8.71 3.82
N GLU A 10 -3.86 9.79 4.35
CA GLU A 10 -4.57 10.68 5.27
C GLU A 10 -5.78 11.36 4.61
N GLU A 11 -5.65 11.75 3.35
CA GLU A 11 -6.74 12.33 2.57
C GLU A 11 -7.90 11.36 2.38
N ILE A 12 -7.61 10.12 1.95
CA ILE A 12 -8.60 9.05 1.76
C ILE A 12 -9.32 8.77 3.06
N GLU A 13 -8.61 8.64 4.19
CA GLU A 13 -9.22 8.39 5.50
C GLU A 13 -10.16 9.53 5.93
N ARG A 14 -9.74 10.78 5.74
CA ARG A 14 -10.60 11.95 6.00
C ARG A 14 -11.83 11.94 5.11
N TYR A 15 -11.67 11.62 3.82
CA TYR A 15 -12.78 11.58 2.87
C TYR A 15 -13.78 10.49 3.25
N LEU A 16 -13.33 9.26 3.52
CA LEU A 16 -14.19 8.15 3.93
C LEU A 16 -15.03 8.51 5.16
N ALA A 17 -14.40 9.12 6.18
CA ALA A 17 -15.10 9.57 7.38
C ALA A 17 -16.15 10.66 7.08
N GLN A 18 -15.83 11.66 6.26
CA GLN A 18 -16.78 12.70 5.83
C GLN A 18 -17.97 12.13 5.06
N GLN A 19 -17.74 11.07 4.30
CA GLN A 19 -18.75 10.39 3.50
C GLN A 19 -19.49 9.28 4.25
N GLN A 20 -19.28 9.16 5.57
CA GLN A 20 -19.94 8.20 6.46
C GLN A 20 -19.68 6.73 6.09
N PHE A 21 -18.59 6.44 5.39
CA PHE A 21 -18.13 5.07 5.22
C PHE A 21 -17.58 4.53 6.54
N LEU A 22 -17.91 3.29 6.84
CA LEU A 22 -17.22 2.53 7.89
C LEU A 22 -15.95 1.93 7.29
N ILE A 23 -14.81 2.22 7.91
CA ILE A 23 -13.52 1.69 7.47
C ILE A 23 -13.31 0.33 8.15
N PHE A 24 -13.25 -0.74 7.36
CA PHE A 24 -12.76 -2.03 7.83
C PHE A 24 -11.28 -2.18 7.46
N ARG A 25 -10.41 -2.30 8.46
CA ARG A 25 -8.96 -2.51 8.24
C ARG A 25 -8.72 -3.99 7.94
N GLY A 26 -8.53 -4.29 6.65
CA GLY A 26 -8.32 -5.64 6.15
C GLY A 26 -6.84 -6.02 6.01
N TYR A 27 -6.61 -7.23 5.51
CA TYR A 27 -5.32 -7.67 4.98
C TYR A 27 -5.40 -7.64 3.45
N PRO A 28 -4.27 -7.46 2.75
CA PRO A 28 -4.25 -7.50 1.29
C PRO A 28 -4.66 -8.90 0.84
N GLU A 29 -5.52 -8.99 -0.18
CA GLU A 29 -5.94 -10.30 -0.67
C GLU A 29 -4.75 -11.02 -1.32
N THR A 30 -4.31 -12.10 -0.69
CA THR A 30 -3.36 -13.05 -1.26
C THR A 30 -4.11 -14.33 -1.59
N GLY A 31 -4.64 -14.40 -2.82
CA GLY A 31 -4.77 -15.68 -3.51
C GLY A 31 -6.14 -16.36 -3.60
N GLU A 32 -7.25 -15.76 -3.16
CA GLU A 32 -8.58 -16.29 -3.52
C GLU A 32 -9.51 -15.17 -3.94
N ALA A 33 -9.93 -15.21 -5.21
CA ALA A 33 -10.84 -14.26 -5.83
C ALA A 33 -12.17 -14.22 -5.08
N ARG A 34 -12.31 -13.33 -4.10
CA ARG A 34 -13.62 -12.82 -3.72
C ARG A 34 -14.02 -11.78 -4.74
N LEU A 35 -15.33 -11.69 -4.99
CA LEU A 35 -15.93 -10.69 -5.89
C LEU A 35 -15.86 -9.31 -5.23
N VAL A 36 -14.66 -8.76 -5.10
CA VAL A 36 -14.39 -7.44 -4.55
C VAL A 36 -14.03 -6.54 -5.72
N ALA A 37 -14.68 -5.39 -5.81
CA ALA A 37 -14.36 -4.42 -6.84
C ALA A 37 -13.09 -3.70 -6.40
N HIS A 38 -12.05 -3.70 -7.23
CA HIS A 38 -10.81 -2.99 -6.92
C HIS A 38 -10.79 -1.63 -7.62
N TRP A 39 -10.20 -0.65 -6.96
CA TRP A 39 -9.93 0.65 -7.56
C TRP A 39 -8.83 0.55 -8.64
N ASP A 40 -9.22 0.76 -9.90
CA ASP A 40 -8.31 0.83 -11.05
C ASP A 40 -7.55 2.17 -11.06
N THR A 41 -6.39 2.17 -10.43
CA THR A 41 -5.51 3.34 -10.32
C THR A 41 -4.82 3.71 -11.63
N GLU A 42 -4.72 2.78 -12.59
CA GLU A 42 -4.03 3.03 -13.87
C GLU A 42 -4.88 3.89 -14.79
N ASN A 43 -6.18 3.58 -14.89
CA ASN A 43 -7.09 4.29 -15.78
C ASN A 43 -7.90 5.39 -15.06
N TYR A 44 -8.14 5.25 -13.76
CA TYR A 44 -8.99 6.16 -12.97
C TYR A 44 -8.31 6.56 -11.64
N PRO A 45 -7.30 7.44 -11.66
CA PRO A 45 -6.48 7.75 -10.48
C PRO A 45 -7.18 8.61 -9.41
N ASP A 46 -8.44 9.01 -9.57
CA ASP A 46 -9.22 9.65 -8.50
C ASP A 46 -10.07 8.60 -7.78
N TYR A 47 -9.67 8.22 -6.57
CA TYR A 47 -10.37 7.24 -5.72
C TYR A 47 -11.82 7.65 -5.43
N ARG A 48 -12.17 8.93 -5.52
CA ARG A 48 -13.53 9.41 -5.23
C ARG A 48 -14.55 8.84 -6.21
N GLU A 49 -14.19 8.64 -7.47
CA GLU A 49 -15.10 8.08 -8.47
C GLU A 49 -15.50 6.64 -8.11
N PHE A 50 -14.53 5.84 -7.68
CA PHE A 50 -14.74 4.48 -7.21
C PHE A 50 -15.65 4.44 -5.96
N LEU A 51 -15.39 5.30 -4.98
CA LEU A 51 -16.20 5.38 -3.76
C LEU A 51 -17.61 5.90 -4.01
N GLU A 52 -17.78 6.84 -4.94
CA GLU A 52 -19.10 7.36 -5.30
C GLU A 52 -19.97 6.29 -5.96
N LEU A 53 -19.38 5.44 -6.81
CA LEU A 53 -20.06 4.25 -7.32
C LEU A 53 -20.48 3.32 -6.17
N GLY A 54 -19.58 3.05 -5.21
CA GLY A 54 -19.89 2.25 -4.03
C GLY A 54 -21.09 2.79 -3.24
N LYS A 55 -21.16 4.10 -3.01
CA LYS A 55 -22.32 4.74 -2.37
C LYS A 55 -23.60 4.58 -3.17
N GLN A 56 -23.56 4.79 -4.48
CA GLN A 56 -24.73 4.65 -5.35
C GLN A 56 -25.29 3.22 -5.31
N LEU A 57 -24.41 2.23 -5.11
CA LEU A 57 -24.76 0.83 -4.90
C LEU A 57 -25.19 0.51 -3.45
N GLY A 58 -25.18 1.48 -2.54
CA GLY A 58 -25.58 1.33 -1.14
C GLY A 58 -24.52 0.72 -0.22
N ALA A 59 -23.27 0.65 -0.66
CA ALA A 59 -22.17 0.18 0.19
C ALA A 59 -21.98 1.11 1.40
N ARG A 60 -21.83 0.51 2.59
CA ARG A 60 -21.60 1.22 3.86
C ARG A 60 -20.24 0.94 4.48
N VAL A 61 -19.57 -0.09 3.98
CA VAL A 61 -18.27 -0.56 4.46
C VAL A 61 -17.34 -0.61 3.26
N VAL A 62 -16.11 -0.15 3.46
CA VAL A 62 -15.01 -0.28 2.50
C VAL A 62 -13.88 -1.02 3.20
N LEU A 63 -13.27 -1.98 2.51
CA LEU A 63 -12.02 -2.57 2.92
C LEU A 63 -10.91 -1.61 2.52
N TYR A 64 -10.16 -1.15 3.52
CA TYR A 64 -9.04 -0.26 3.31
C TYR A 64 -7.78 -0.85 3.92
N TYR A 65 -6.74 -0.99 3.09
CA TYR A 65 -5.44 -1.49 3.49
C TYR A 65 -4.35 -0.48 3.15
N VAL A 66 -3.40 -0.33 4.08
CA VAL A 66 -2.23 0.53 3.93
C VAL A 66 -1.03 -0.26 4.42
N HIS A 67 -0.06 -0.45 3.54
CA HIS A 67 1.22 -1.06 3.84
C HIS A 67 2.26 0.03 4.08
N ARG A 68 2.93 -0.04 5.23
CA ARG A 68 4.06 0.85 5.56
C ARG A 68 5.36 0.06 5.50
N LEU A 69 6.41 0.71 5.03
CA LEU A 69 7.75 0.12 5.04
C LEU A 69 8.24 0.05 6.49
N THR A 70 8.45 -1.15 7.01
CA THR A 70 8.89 -1.37 8.39
C THR A 70 10.38 -1.68 8.48
N THR A 71 10.98 -1.44 9.65
CA THR A 71 12.36 -1.86 9.93
C THR A 71 12.50 -3.36 9.86
N GLU A 72 11.52 -4.11 10.35
CA GLU A 72 11.52 -5.58 10.30
C GLU A 72 11.57 -6.09 8.86
N ALA A 73 10.79 -5.50 7.95
CA ALA A 73 10.81 -5.89 6.53
C ALA A 73 12.16 -5.56 5.86
N LEU A 74 12.79 -4.44 6.24
CA LEU A 74 14.12 -4.07 5.74
C LEU A 74 15.23 -4.97 6.31
N ASP A 75 15.06 -5.44 7.55
CA ASP A 75 15.99 -6.36 8.21
C ASP A 75 15.89 -7.77 7.59
N GLU A 76 14.67 -8.29 7.39
CA GLU A 76 14.43 -9.55 6.68
C GLU A 76 15.00 -9.50 5.26
N ALA A 77 14.70 -8.44 4.48
CA ALA A 77 15.27 -8.28 3.15
C ALA A 77 16.81 -8.21 3.15
N GLY A 78 17.41 -7.71 4.24
CA GLY A 78 18.86 -7.72 4.44
C GLY A 78 19.42 -9.12 4.67
N GLN A 79 18.75 -9.92 5.50
CA GLN A 79 19.11 -11.31 5.75
C GLN A 79 18.97 -12.16 4.48
N ASP A 80 17.90 -11.96 3.71
CA ASP A 80 17.68 -12.64 2.43
C ASP A 80 18.77 -12.28 1.41
N LEU A 81 19.19 -11.01 1.37
CA LEU A 81 20.26 -10.55 0.49
C LEU A 81 21.62 -11.18 0.87
N GLU A 82 21.90 -11.34 2.17
CA GLU A 82 23.11 -12.01 2.65
C GLU A 82 23.11 -13.51 2.31
N ALA A 83 21.94 -14.15 2.27
CA ALA A 83 21.78 -15.56 1.94
C ALA A 83 21.70 -15.84 0.43
N ALA A 84 21.59 -14.81 -0.41
CA ALA A 84 21.42 -14.96 -1.85
C ALA A 84 22.74 -15.29 -2.56
N ASP A 85 22.68 -16.20 -3.54
CA ASP A 85 23.81 -16.52 -4.42
C ASP A 85 23.92 -15.47 -5.54
N LEU A 86 24.61 -14.37 -5.23
CA LEU A 86 24.77 -13.21 -6.11
C LEU A 86 26.25 -12.95 -6.38
N ASP A 87 26.55 -12.39 -7.55
CA ASP A 87 27.88 -11.85 -7.80
C ASP A 87 28.11 -10.58 -6.96
N GLU A 88 29.40 -10.22 -6.79
CA GLU A 88 29.80 -9.09 -5.95
C GLU A 88 29.18 -7.76 -6.40
N GLN A 89 29.05 -7.55 -7.72
CA GLN A 89 28.49 -6.32 -8.27
C GLN A 89 26.98 -6.21 -7.97
N GLN A 90 26.25 -7.31 -8.14
CA GLN A 90 24.83 -7.43 -7.82
C GLN A 90 24.58 -7.22 -6.33
N TYR A 91 25.36 -7.88 -5.47
CA TYR A 91 25.26 -7.75 -4.02
C TYR A 91 25.47 -6.30 -3.57
N LEU A 92 26.56 -5.65 -4.02
CA LEU A 92 26.85 -4.26 -3.67
C LEU A 92 25.76 -3.30 -4.15
N SER A 93 25.23 -3.51 -5.36
CA SER A 93 24.14 -2.71 -5.91
C SER A 93 22.86 -2.83 -5.07
N LEU A 94 22.43 -4.05 -4.77
CA LEU A 94 21.22 -4.31 -3.98
C LEU A 94 21.38 -3.84 -2.53
N ARG A 95 22.56 -4.03 -1.93
CA ARG A 95 22.86 -3.53 -0.58
C ARG A 95 22.79 -2.00 -0.50
N ALA A 96 23.29 -1.30 -1.51
CA ALA A 96 23.19 0.15 -1.59
C ALA A 96 21.72 0.61 -1.70
N ARG A 97 20.91 -0.08 -2.51
CA ARG A 97 19.47 0.20 -2.65
C ARG A 97 18.72 -0.05 -1.35
N LEU A 98 18.97 -1.18 -0.67
CA LEU A 98 18.35 -1.50 0.62
C LEU A 98 18.72 -0.45 1.68
N ARG A 99 19.98 0.00 1.70
CA ARG A 99 20.40 1.09 2.59
C ARG A 99 19.69 2.40 2.28
N ALA A 100 19.48 2.73 1.01
CA ALA A 100 18.71 3.91 0.63
C ALA A 100 17.23 3.78 1.03
N LEU A 101 16.66 2.57 1.06
CA LEU A 101 15.28 2.36 1.48
C LEU A 101 15.03 2.66 2.97
N ARG A 102 16.07 2.57 3.82
CA ARG A 102 15.98 2.91 5.26
C ARG A 102 15.47 4.33 5.52
N SER A 103 15.72 5.29 4.64
CA SER A 103 15.21 6.65 4.82
C SER A 103 13.69 6.78 4.66
N TYR A 104 13.03 5.72 4.17
CA TYR A 104 11.59 5.65 3.97
C TYR A 104 10.88 4.80 5.03
N GLU A 105 11.58 4.44 6.12
CA GLU A 105 10.97 3.76 7.24
C GLU A 105 9.72 4.51 7.74
N GLY A 106 8.64 3.75 7.96
CA GLY A 106 7.36 4.26 8.41
C GLY A 106 6.50 4.90 7.31
N SER A 107 7.05 5.21 6.14
CA SER A 107 6.29 5.75 5.01
C SER A 107 5.33 4.72 4.42
N VAL A 108 4.18 5.18 3.92
CA VAL A 108 3.29 4.34 3.10
C VAL A 108 4.03 3.90 1.83
N GLY A 109 4.13 2.59 1.65
CA GLY A 109 4.68 1.97 0.45
C GLY A 109 3.60 1.56 -0.55
N TRP A 110 2.41 1.21 -0.07
CA TRP A 110 1.29 0.75 -0.89
C TRP A 110 -0.05 0.91 -0.15
N LEU A 111 -1.14 1.12 -0.89
CA LEU A 111 -2.51 1.21 -0.37
C LEU A 111 -3.49 0.51 -1.32
N GLU A 112 -4.62 0.05 -0.77
CA GLU A 112 -5.66 -0.68 -1.48
C GLU A 112 -7.06 -0.29 -0.96
N LEU A 113 -8.01 -0.13 -1.89
CA LEU A 113 -9.43 0.16 -1.64
C LEU A 113 -10.30 -0.86 -2.36
N CYS A 114 -11.28 -1.39 -1.62
CA CYS A 114 -12.06 -2.58 -1.95
C CYS A 114 -13.51 -2.48 -1.43
#